data_AF-A0A667Y3T3-F1
#
_entry.id   AF-A0A667Y3T3-F1
#
_cell.length_a   1.000
_cell.length_b   1.000
_cell.length_c   1.000
_cell.angle_alpha   90.00
_cell.angle_beta   90.00
_cell.angle_gamma   90.00
#
_symmetry.space_group_name_H-M   'P 1'
#
loop_
_entity.id
_entity.type
_entity.pdbx_description
1 polymer ?
#
loop_
_entity_poly.entity_id
_entity_poly.type
_entity_poly.pdbx_seq_one_letter_code
_entity_poly.pdbx_strand_id
1 'polypeptide(L)'
;MVSEWPELSGRPDSCLQRHTGLHPLILCFFVCFSFYADFGPLNLAMLYRYCCKLSKKLKSFTMSRKKVVYYTSFDQKKRANAAVLIGAYAVIYLKKSPEEAYRTLISGNNTAYLPFRDAAVGECSFNLTVFDCLQGIRKALQYGFLHFESFDVEEYEHYEVRADGQ
;
A
#
# COMPACT_ATOMS: atom_id res chain seq x y z
N MET A 1 -11.01 -4.26 -3.18
CA MET A 1 -10.67 -4.53 -4.58
C MET A 1 -9.99 -3.30 -5.14
N VAL A 2 -8.76 -3.46 -5.60
CA VAL A 2 -8.08 -2.43 -6.38
C VAL A 2 -8.67 -2.50 -7.78
N SER A 3 -9.38 -1.46 -8.22
CA SER A 3 -10.00 -1.42 -9.54
C SER A 3 -9.16 -0.59 -10.51
N GLU A 4 -9.14 -1.02 -11.77
CA GLU A 4 -8.45 -0.36 -12.88
C GLU A 4 -9.44 0.61 -13.56
N TRP A 5 -9.02 1.86 -13.78
CA TRP A 5 -9.82 2.87 -14.49
C TRP A 5 -8.97 3.50 -15.61
N PRO A 6 -9.40 3.46 -16.89
CA PRO A 6 -8.56 3.84 -18.04
C PRO A 6 -8.24 5.33 -18.22
N GLU A 7 -8.88 6.27 -17.50
CA GLU A 7 -8.99 7.67 -18.00
C GLU A 7 -8.52 8.78 -17.03
N LEU A 8 -7.39 8.61 -16.33
CA LEU A 8 -6.92 9.62 -15.36
C LEU A 8 -5.53 10.22 -15.62
N SER A 9 -4.97 10.11 -16.82
CA SER A 9 -3.88 11.01 -17.21
C SER A 9 -4.45 12.41 -17.49
N GLY A 10 -4.62 13.23 -16.43
CA GLY A 10 -4.75 14.68 -16.56
C GLY A 10 -6.10 15.33 -16.23
N ARG A 11 -7.04 14.69 -15.52
CA ARG A 11 -8.26 15.37 -15.03
C ARG A 11 -8.15 15.80 -13.56
N PRO A 12 -8.60 17.02 -13.19
CA PRO A 12 -8.58 17.50 -11.81
C PRO A 12 -9.56 16.73 -10.91
N ASP A 13 -9.21 16.59 -9.63
CA ASP A 13 -9.93 15.82 -8.58
C ASP A 13 -11.45 16.10 -8.50
N SER A 14 -11.86 17.31 -8.88
CA SER A 14 -13.25 17.77 -8.85
C SER A 14 -14.14 17.16 -9.95
N CYS A 15 -13.56 16.55 -10.99
CA CYS A 15 -14.30 15.86 -12.05
C CYS A 15 -14.72 14.44 -11.65
N LEU A 16 -13.90 13.72 -10.86
CA LEU A 16 -14.21 12.34 -10.49
C LEU A 16 -15.35 12.24 -9.45
N GLN A 17 -15.45 13.25 -8.57
CA GLN A 17 -16.52 13.35 -7.59
C GLN A 17 -17.90 13.58 -8.20
N ARG A 18 -17.98 14.19 -9.39
CA ARG A 18 -19.25 14.64 -9.99
C ARG A 18 -20.02 13.56 -10.74
N HIS A 19 -19.38 12.48 -11.18
CA HIS A 19 -20.01 11.52 -12.11
C HIS A 19 -20.44 10.17 -11.51
N THR A 20 -19.96 9.77 -10.32
CA THR A 20 -20.18 8.39 -9.82
C THR A 20 -20.56 8.27 -8.34
N GLY A 21 -20.52 9.36 -7.56
CA GLY A 21 -20.67 9.30 -6.11
C GLY A 21 -19.53 8.57 -5.37
N LEU A 22 -18.48 8.12 -6.08
CA LEU A 22 -17.31 7.45 -5.54
C LEU A 22 -16.28 8.47 -5.07
N HIS A 23 -15.68 8.22 -3.90
CA HIS A 23 -14.63 9.07 -3.34
C HIS A 23 -13.28 8.37 -3.49
N PRO A 24 -12.47 8.75 -4.48
CA PRO A 24 -11.17 8.13 -4.73
C PRO A 24 -10.21 8.33 -3.55
N LEU A 25 -9.54 7.28 -3.10
CA LEU A 25 -8.27 7.40 -2.37
C LEU A 25 -7.13 7.24 -3.36
N ILE A 26 -6.55 8.37 -3.77
CA ILE A 26 -5.46 8.45 -4.74
C ILE A 26 -4.14 8.05 -4.07
N LEU A 27 -3.45 7.05 -4.63
CA LEU A 27 -2.14 6.58 -4.20
C LEU A 27 -0.99 7.56 -4.46
N CYS A 28 -1.19 8.61 -5.29
CA CYS A 28 -0.14 9.50 -5.80
C CYS A 28 0.71 10.19 -4.71
N PHE A 29 0.30 10.12 -3.44
CA PHE A 29 1.04 10.66 -2.30
C PHE A 29 2.11 9.73 -1.72
N PHE A 30 2.11 8.43 -2.04
CA PHE A 30 3.08 7.48 -1.50
C PHE A 30 4.08 7.08 -2.57
N VAL A 31 5.34 7.51 -2.40
CA VAL A 31 6.45 7.26 -3.32
C VAL A 31 7.46 6.35 -2.63
N CYS A 32 7.89 5.29 -3.33
CA CYS A 32 9.05 4.51 -2.89
C CYS A 32 10.31 5.26 -3.31
N PHE A 33 11.23 5.47 -2.37
CA PHE A 33 12.58 5.87 -2.72
C PHE A 33 13.33 4.61 -3.16
N SER A 34 13.89 4.63 -4.37
CA SER A 34 14.58 3.49 -4.98
C SER A 34 16.08 3.71 -4.88
N PHE A 35 16.83 2.68 -4.50
CA PHE A 35 18.29 2.72 -4.49
C PHE A 35 18.88 2.39 -5.86
N TYR A 36 18.27 1.44 -6.58
CA TYR A 36 18.67 1.08 -7.93
C TYR A 36 17.46 0.67 -8.79
N ALA A 37 17.18 -0.63 -8.88
CA ALA A 37 16.06 -1.19 -9.64
C ALA A 37 14.90 -1.65 -8.75
N ASP A 38 15.10 -1.63 -7.43
CA ASP A 38 14.08 -1.86 -6.42
C ASP A 38 12.98 -0.80 -6.51
N PHE A 39 11.77 -1.16 -6.13
CA PHE A 39 10.63 -0.26 -6.22
C PHE A 39 9.70 -0.37 -5.02
N GLY A 40 10.05 -1.19 -4.02
CA GLY A 40 9.25 -1.48 -2.86
C GLY A 40 9.61 -2.85 -2.24
N PRO A 41 8.80 -3.32 -1.27
CA PRO A 41 7.58 -2.68 -0.77
C PRO A 41 7.87 -1.36 -0.04
N LEU A 42 6.87 -0.50 0.10
CA LEU A 42 6.99 0.75 0.87
C LEU A 42 7.36 0.47 2.34
N ASN A 43 8.16 1.36 2.93
CA ASN A 43 8.64 1.25 4.31
C ASN A 43 7.51 1.38 5.36
N LEU A 44 7.88 1.22 6.63
CA LEU A 44 6.91 1.15 7.72
C LEU A 44 6.19 2.48 7.99
N ALA A 45 6.89 3.60 7.88
CA ALA A 45 6.30 4.93 8.01
C ALA A 45 5.20 5.15 6.96
N MET A 46 5.45 4.76 5.72
CA MET A 46 4.48 4.88 4.64
C MET A 46 3.26 3.99 4.85
N LEU A 47 3.45 2.75 5.32
CA LEU A 47 2.35 1.87 5.70
C LEU A 47 1.52 2.46 6.86
N TYR A 48 2.17 2.97 7.90
CA TYR A 48 1.51 3.61 9.03
C TYR A 48 0.67 4.81 8.60
N ARG A 49 1.27 5.75 7.84
CA ARG A 49 0.59 6.94 7.32
C ARG A 49 -0.60 6.55 6.43
N TYR A 50 -0.46 5.51 5.60
CA TYR A 50 -1.56 4.97 4.81
C TYR A 50 -2.70 4.46 5.70
N CYS A 51 -2.38 3.64 6.71
CA CYS A 51 -3.34 3.11 7.66
C CYS A 51 -4.11 4.24 8.38
N CYS A 52 -3.41 5.25 8.90
CA CYS A 52 -4.03 6.41 9.52
C CYS A 52 -4.97 7.15 8.56
N LYS A 53 -4.53 7.40 7.31
CA LYS A 53 -5.32 8.11 6.31
C LYS A 53 -6.59 7.35 5.95
N LEU A 54 -6.49 6.03 5.72
CA LEU A 54 -7.63 5.18 5.41
C LEU A 54 -8.60 5.08 6.58
N SER A 55 -8.11 4.83 7.80
CA SER A 55 -8.96 4.78 9.00
C SER A 55 -9.70 6.11 9.25
N LYS A 56 -9.01 7.26 9.09
CA LYS A 56 -9.65 8.59 9.19
C LYS A 56 -10.74 8.77 8.14
N LYS A 57 -10.48 8.37 6.88
CA LYS A 57 -11.46 8.47 5.78
C LYS A 57 -12.70 7.60 6.05
N LEU A 58 -12.51 6.38 6.55
CA LEU A 58 -13.60 5.45 6.85
C LEU A 58 -14.46 5.91 8.05
N LYS A 59 -13.88 6.58 9.04
CA LYS A 59 -14.59 7.12 10.20
C LYS A 59 -15.34 8.44 9.93
N SER A 60 -15.08 9.09 8.78
CA SER A 60 -15.71 10.37 8.44
C SER A 60 -17.21 10.22 8.21
N PHE A 61 -18.03 11.02 8.89
CA PHE A 61 -19.49 11.00 8.78
C PHE A 61 -19.98 11.20 7.33
N THR A 62 -19.26 11.99 6.54
CA THR A 62 -19.54 12.25 5.12
C THR A 62 -19.41 11.00 4.23
N MET A 63 -18.71 9.96 4.71
CA MET A 63 -18.45 8.69 4.02
C MET A 63 -19.32 7.53 4.50
N SER A 64 -20.15 7.71 5.55
CA SER A 64 -20.95 6.66 6.20
C SER A 64 -21.89 5.86 5.27
N ARG A 65 -22.24 6.42 4.11
CA ARG A 65 -23.09 5.77 3.09
C ARG A 65 -22.41 5.64 1.72
N LYS A 66 -21.08 5.79 1.66
CA LYS A 66 -20.33 5.84 0.40
C LYS A 66 -19.29 4.72 0.34
N LYS A 67 -19.13 4.12 -0.84
CA LYS A 67 -18.05 3.15 -1.09
C LYS A 67 -16.74 3.91 -1.29
N VAL A 68 -15.72 3.53 -0.53
CA VAL A 68 -14.35 4.00 -0.71
C VAL A 68 -13.67 3.10 -1.72
N VAL A 69 -13.17 3.69 -2.81
CA VAL A 69 -12.42 2.96 -3.83
C VAL A 69 -10.95 3.33 -3.73
N TYR A 70 -10.12 2.30 -3.60
CA TYR A 70 -8.68 2.43 -3.59
C TYR A 70 -8.15 2.01 -4.97
N TYR A 71 -7.49 2.94 -5.65
CA TYR A 71 -7.06 2.76 -7.03
C TYR A 71 -5.61 3.22 -7.20
N THR A 72 -5.01 2.78 -8.30
CA THR A 72 -3.62 3.04 -8.68
C THR A 72 -3.55 3.18 -10.21
N SER A 73 -2.40 3.60 -10.74
CA SER A 73 -2.15 3.64 -12.19
C SER A 73 -1.93 2.23 -12.77
N PHE A 74 -1.84 2.14 -14.10
CA PHE A 74 -1.48 0.89 -14.80
C PHE A 74 -0.03 0.43 -14.58
N ASP A 75 0.84 1.29 -14.03
CA ASP A 75 2.22 0.94 -13.69
C ASP A 75 2.27 -0.26 -12.71
N GLN A 76 2.94 -1.34 -13.13
CA GLN A 76 2.96 -2.60 -12.37
C GLN A 76 3.66 -2.46 -11.00
N LYS A 77 4.68 -1.60 -10.90
CA LYS A 77 5.40 -1.33 -9.65
C LYS A 77 4.48 -0.64 -8.65
N LYS A 78 3.75 0.39 -9.10
CA LYS A 78 2.72 1.07 -8.28
C LYS A 78 1.57 0.15 -7.91
N ARG A 79 1.18 -0.79 -8.78
CA ARG A 79 0.13 -1.80 -8.48
C ARG A 79 0.56 -2.76 -7.36
N ALA A 80 1.79 -3.28 -7.41
CA ALA A 80 2.33 -4.16 -6.38
C ALA A 80 2.43 -3.44 -5.02
N ASN A 81 2.97 -2.22 -4.98
CA ASN A 81 3.01 -1.41 -3.75
C ASN A 81 1.60 -1.12 -3.20
N ALA A 82 0.65 -0.77 -4.06
CA ALA A 82 -0.73 -0.53 -3.65
C ALA A 82 -1.33 -1.77 -2.98
N ALA A 83 -1.12 -2.94 -3.59
CA ALA A 83 -1.64 -4.22 -3.12
C ALA A 83 -1.09 -4.57 -1.73
N VAL A 84 0.20 -4.33 -1.47
CA VAL A 84 0.78 -4.51 -0.13
C VAL A 84 0.12 -3.57 0.88
N LEU A 85 -0.04 -2.29 0.59
CA LEU A 85 -0.65 -1.33 1.53
C LEU A 85 -2.08 -1.72 1.96
N ILE A 86 -2.97 -1.98 1.01
CA ILE A 86 -4.37 -2.33 1.33
C ILE A 86 -4.48 -3.74 1.91
N GLY A 87 -3.64 -4.68 1.46
CA GLY A 87 -3.57 -6.03 2.02
C GLY A 87 -3.08 -6.00 3.47
N ALA A 88 -2.04 -5.23 3.75
CA ALA A 88 -1.50 -5.02 5.09
C ALA A 88 -2.54 -4.39 6.01
N TYR A 89 -3.28 -3.38 5.54
CA TYR A 89 -4.40 -2.81 6.30
C TYR A 89 -5.44 -3.87 6.68
N ALA A 90 -5.79 -4.77 5.75
CA ALA A 90 -6.73 -5.86 6.02
C ALA A 90 -6.18 -6.83 7.08
N VAL A 91 -4.89 -7.14 7.06
CA VAL A 91 -4.24 -8.00 8.06
C VAL A 91 -4.20 -7.31 9.43
N ILE A 92 -3.78 -6.05 9.49
CA ILE A 92 -3.54 -5.30 10.74
C ILE A 92 -4.85 -4.91 11.43
N TYR A 93 -5.77 -4.27 10.69
CA TYR A 93 -6.98 -3.66 11.26
C TYR A 93 -8.23 -4.51 11.07
N LEU A 94 -8.37 -5.22 9.94
CA LEU A 94 -9.53 -6.11 9.71
C LEU A 94 -9.29 -7.54 10.21
N LYS A 95 -8.11 -7.81 10.77
CA LYS A 95 -7.68 -9.10 11.34
C LYS A 95 -7.74 -10.29 10.37
N LYS A 96 -7.75 -10.01 9.06
CA LYS A 96 -7.79 -11.02 7.99
C LYS A 96 -6.50 -11.81 7.91
N SER A 97 -6.58 -13.10 7.61
CA SER A 97 -5.38 -13.90 7.33
C SER A 97 -4.68 -13.38 6.06
N PRO A 98 -3.34 -13.55 5.92
CA PRO A 98 -2.64 -13.21 4.69
C PRO A 98 -3.26 -13.86 3.44
N GLU A 99 -3.75 -15.10 3.57
CA GLU A 99 -4.44 -15.84 2.51
C GLU A 99 -5.78 -15.20 2.14
N GLU A 100 -6.58 -14.81 3.12
CA GLU A 100 -7.84 -14.10 2.87
C GLU A 100 -7.62 -12.74 2.19
N ALA A 101 -6.67 -11.96 2.71
CA ALA A 101 -6.32 -10.66 2.16
C ALA A 101 -5.81 -10.81 0.72
N TYR A 102 -4.89 -11.73 0.47
CA TYR A 102 -4.32 -11.97 -0.84
C TYR A 102 -5.35 -12.50 -1.85
N ARG A 103 -6.21 -13.46 -1.44
CA ARG A 103 -7.31 -13.96 -2.28
C ARG A 103 -8.23 -12.84 -2.75
N THR A 104 -8.52 -11.87 -1.88
CA THR A 104 -9.35 -10.71 -2.21
C THR A 104 -8.66 -9.76 -3.20
N LEU A 105 -7.33 -9.70 -3.20
CA LEU A 105 -6.56 -8.86 -4.12
C LEU A 105 -6.55 -9.45 -5.54
N ILE A 106 -6.46 -10.77 -5.65
CA ILE A 106 -6.43 -11.45 -6.95
C ILE A 106 -7.83 -11.79 -7.47
N SER A 107 -8.88 -11.80 -6.64
CA SER A 107 -10.25 -12.05 -7.08
C SER A 107 -10.75 -10.86 -7.93
N GLY A 108 -10.66 -10.99 -9.26
CA GLY A 108 -11.09 -9.98 -10.23
C GLY A 108 -9.94 -9.26 -10.94
N ASN A 109 -8.69 -9.61 -10.66
CA ASN A 109 -7.53 -9.09 -11.40
C ASN A 109 -6.84 -10.24 -12.14
N ASN A 110 -6.85 -10.20 -13.47
CA ASN A 110 -6.23 -11.24 -14.30
C ASN A 110 -4.71 -11.07 -14.44
N THR A 111 -4.17 -9.93 -14.03
CA THR A 111 -2.74 -9.64 -14.14
C THR A 111 -2.06 -9.81 -12.79
N ALA A 112 -1.12 -10.77 -12.69
CA ALA A 112 -0.31 -10.96 -11.50
C ALA A 112 0.44 -9.68 -11.09
N TYR A 113 0.69 -9.51 -9.79
CA TYR A 113 1.51 -8.39 -9.30
C TYR A 113 2.98 -8.66 -9.61
N LEU A 114 3.69 -7.61 -10.03
CA LEU A 114 5.14 -7.66 -10.21
C LEU A 114 5.81 -7.97 -8.85
N PRO A 115 6.63 -9.03 -8.75
CA PRO A 115 7.39 -9.32 -7.54
C PRO A 115 8.39 -8.21 -7.22
N PHE A 116 8.63 -8.00 -5.92
CA PHE A 116 9.66 -7.10 -5.42
C PHE A 116 11.03 -7.76 -5.56
N ARG A 117 12.04 -6.93 -5.82
CA ARG A 117 13.43 -7.34 -6.00
C ARG A 117 14.32 -6.64 -4.98
N ASP A 118 15.54 -7.14 -4.85
CA ASP A 118 16.58 -6.52 -4.04
C ASP A 118 17.10 -5.20 -4.63
N ALA A 119 17.81 -4.45 -3.79
CA ALA A 119 18.49 -3.21 -4.14
C ALA A 119 19.88 -3.43 -4.78
N ALA A 120 20.27 -4.67 -5.04
CA ALA A 120 21.58 -4.99 -5.60
C ALA A 120 21.71 -4.55 -7.06
N VAL A 121 22.94 -4.23 -7.44
CA VAL A 121 23.29 -3.97 -8.85
C VAL A 121 23.40 -5.31 -9.58
N GLY A 122 22.60 -5.50 -10.62
CA GLY A 122 22.64 -6.69 -11.47
C GLY A 122 21.33 -7.47 -11.50
N GLU A 123 21.42 -8.78 -11.78
CA GLU A 123 20.26 -9.66 -11.86
C GLU A 123 19.72 -10.00 -10.47
N CYS A 124 18.39 -10.02 -10.35
CA CYS A 124 17.71 -10.39 -9.11
C CYS A 124 17.72 -11.91 -8.94
N SER A 125 18.35 -12.40 -7.86
CA SER A 125 18.41 -13.84 -7.55
C SER A 125 17.22 -14.34 -6.73
N PHE A 126 16.49 -13.43 -6.07
CA PHE A 126 15.36 -13.77 -5.20
C PHE A 126 14.28 -12.69 -5.24
N ASN A 127 13.05 -13.11 -5.56
CA ASN A 127 11.92 -12.20 -5.67
C ASN A 127 10.93 -12.42 -4.52
N LEU A 128 10.49 -11.33 -3.89
CA LEU A 128 9.45 -11.33 -2.86
C LEU A 128 8.09 -11.00 -3.46
N THR A 129 7.09 -11.83 -3.21
CA THR A 129 5.73 -11.57 -3.69
C THR A 129 4.95 -10.68 -2.71
N VAL A 130 3.84 -10.10 -3.19
CA VAL A 130 2.87 -9.43 -2.31
C VAL A 130 2.42 -10.34 -1.17
N PHE A 131 2.24 -11.64 -1.45
CA PHE A 131 1.81 -12.61 -0.43
C PHE A 131 2.88 -12.79 0.66
N ASP A 132 4.17 -12.87 0.28
CA ASP A 132 5.28 -12.98 1.24
C ASP A 132 5.34 -11.77 2.16
N CYS A 133 5.12 -10.56 1.63
CA CYS A 133 5.04 -9.35 2.44
C CYS A 133 3.90 -9.43 3.47
N LEU A 134 2.72 -9.92 3.08
CA LEU A 134 1.58 -10.07 4.00
C LEU A 134 1.85 -11.12 5.08
N GLN A 135 2.54 -12.21 4.75
CA GLN A 135 2.98 -13.21 5.73
C GLN A 135 4.00 -12.62 6.71
N GLY A 136 4.96 -11.83 6.21
CA GLY A 136 5.93 -11.11 7.04
C GLY A 136 5.25 -10.17 8.04
N ILE A 137 4.28 -9.37 7.58
CA ILE A 137 3.50 -8.47 8.44
C ILE A 137 2.72 -9.27 9.49
N ARG A 138 2.07 -10.38 9.11
CA ARG A 138 1.33 -11.22 10.06
C ARG A 138 2.26 -11.78 11.15
N LYS A 139 3.45 -12.25 10.79
CA LYS A 139 4.45 -12.75 11.76
C LYS A 139 4.98 -11.62 12.64
N ALA A 140 5.26 -10.44 12.08
CA ALA A 140 5.69 -9.28 12.85
C ALA A 140 4.66 -8.87 13.92
N LEU A 141 3.37 -8.93 13.60
CA LEU A 141 2.29 -8.72 14.58
C LEU A 141 2.25 -9.84 15.64
N GLN A 142 2.44 -11.10 15.26
CA GLN A 142 2.41 -12.24 16.18
C GLN A 142 3.54 -12.20 17.21
N TYR A 143 4.73 -11.79 16.79
CA TYR A 143 5.92 -11.71 17.66
C TYR A 143 6.10 -10.34 18.32
N GLY A 144 5.17 -9.40 18.09
CA GLY A 144 5.23 -8.07 18.69
C GLY A 144 6.34 -7.15 18.12
N PHE A 145 6.86 -7.46 16.93
CA PHE A 145 7.77 -6.55 16.22
C PHE A 145 7.03 -5.36 15.60
N LEU A 146 5.71 -5.46 15.47
CA LEU A 146 4.90 -4.41 14.87
C LEU A 146 3.72 -4.02 15.78
N HIS A 147 3.75 -2.76 16.24
CA HIS A 147 2.69 -2.18 17.06
C HIS A 147 2.37 -0.74 16.62
N PHE A 148 1.37 -0.58 15.75
CA PHE A 148 0.98 0.74 15.24
C PHE A 148 0.31 1.67 16.25
N GLU A 149 -0.16 1.16 17.38
CA GLU A 149 -0.72 1.99 18.45
C GLU A 149 0.36 2.80 19.19
N SER A 150 1.59 2.27 19.22
CA SER A 150 2.75 2.88 19.87
C SER A 150 3.85 3.26 18.88
N PHE A 151 3.55 3.25 17.57
CA PHE A 151 4.56 3.53 16.54
C PHE A 151 4.75 5.04 16.37
N ASP A 152 5.96 5.52 16.70
CA ASP A 152 6.37 6.90 16.45
C ASP A 152 6.94 7.04 15.03
N VAL A 153 6.12 7.57 14.14
CA VAL A 153 6.49 7.78 12.74
C VAL A 153 7.53 8.89 12.57
N GLU A 154 7.50 9.91 13.43
CA GLU A 154 8.41 11.04 13.32
C GLU A 154 9.81 10.65 13.79
N GLU A 155 9.91 9.84 14.84
CA GLU A 155 11.17 9.23 15.27
C GLU A 155 11.74 8.30 14.18
N TYR A 156 10.91 7.42 13.61
CA TYR A 156 11.34 6.51 12.54
C TYR A 156 11.93 7.27 11.34
N GLU A 157 11.22 8.28 10.84
CA GLU A 157 11.68 9.07 9.68
C GLU A 157 12.94 9.92 10.02
N HIS A 158 13.07 10.41 11.25
CA HIS A 158 14.24 11.16 11.70
C HIS A 158 15.54 10.35 11.64
N TYR A 159 15.46 9.05 11.97
CA TYR A 159 16.61 8.15 11.94
C TYR A 159 16.86 7.55 10.55
N GLU A 160 15.84 7.39 9.69
CA GLU A 160 16.06 6.99 8.29
C GLU A 160 16.91 8.02 7.54
N VAL A 161 16.59 9.31 7.65
CA VAL A 161 17.32 10.40 6.94
C VAL A 161 18.78 10.52 7.39
N ARG A 162 19.12 10.09 8.61
CA ARG A 162 20.50 10.13 9.13
C ARG A 162 21.33 8.92 8.74
N ALA A 163 20.70 7.79 8.43
CA ALA A 163 21.41 6.59 7.98
C ALA A 163 21.99 6.77 6.57
N ASP A 164 21.35 7.60 5.72
CA ASP A 164 21.87 8.01 4.41
C ASP A 164 23.02 9.03 4.48
N GLY A 165 23.49 9.36 5.70
CA GLY A 165 24.62 10.25 5.97
C GLY A 165 25.97 9.53 6.15
N GLN A 166 26.15 8.36 5.51
CA GLN A 166 27.45 7.73 5.30
C GLN A 166 27.83 7.72 3.82
#